data_AF-A0A538IGI2-F1
#
_entry.id   AF-A0A538IGI2-F1
#
_cell.length_a   1.000
_cell.length_b   1.000
_cell.length_c   1.000
_cell.angle_alpha   90.00
_cell.angle_beta   90.00
_cell.angle_gamma   90.00
#
_symmetry.space_group_name_H-M   'P 1'
#
loop_
_entity.id
_entity.type
_entity.pdbx_description
1 polymer ?
#
loop_
_entity_poly.entity_id
_entity_poly.type
_entity_poly.pdbx_seq_one_letter_code
_entity_poly.pdbx_strand_id
1 'polypeptide(L)'
;MIVTLVLVGVLAFGAATASAAANFKSSSFSVNNQGQLVCSYDVSGLGNVSSTTGTCSGTNTAVYQCINNGGKNPAAGNKTTVTGNTSTSEQVPVHNGRAMGSLT
;
A
#
# COMPACT_ATOMS: atom_id res chain seq x y z
N MET A 1 59.51 24.79 -2.10
CA MET A 1 59.90 23.44 -1.64
C MET A 1 58.69 22.82 -0.93
N ILE A 2 58.33 21.58 -1.32
CA ILE A 2 57.57 20.57 -0.53
C ILE A 2 56.10 20.97 -0.27
N VAL A 3 55.04 20.55 -0.98
CA VAL A 3 54.50 19.23 -1.38
C VAL A 3 54.42 18.19 -0.26
N THR A 4 53.24 17.59 -0.10
CA THR A 4 52.76 16.51 0.80
C THR A 4 52.04 17.01 2.07
N LEU A 5 50.86 16.52 2.47
CA LEU A 5 50.35 15.16 2.40
C LEU A 5 48.79 15.12 2.41
N VAL A 6 48.22 14.30 1.53
CA VAL A 6 46.83 13.86 1.49
C VAL A 6 46.53 12.94 2.69
N LEU A 7 45.42 13.11 3.42
CA LEU A 7 44.66 11.95 3.90
C LEU A 7 43.18 12.26 4.19
N VAL A 8 42.37 11.46 3.53
CA VAL A 8 40.91 11.32 3.52
C VAL A 8 40.36 11.01 4.91
N GLY A 9 39.20 11.58 5.22
CA GLY A 9 38.41 11.21 6.40
C GLY A 9 36.99 11.77 6.38
N VAL A 10 36.31 11.73 5.22
CA VAL A 10 34.86 11.93 5.21
C VAL A 10 34.25 10.70 5.86
N LEU A 11 33.98 10.79 7.16
CA LEU A 11 33.10 9.87 7.87
C LEU A 11 31.70 10.05 7.29
N ALA A 12 31.44 9.40 6.16
CA ALA A 12 30.10 9.12 5.72
C ALA A 12 29.50 8.18 6.77
N PHE A 13 28.86 8.76 7.79
CA PHE A 13 27.87 8.06 8.56
C PHE A 13 26.74 7.72 7.59
N GLY A 14 26.92 6.64 6.82
CA GLY A 14 25.80 5.95 6.21
C GLY A 14 24.92 5.57 7.38
N ALA A 15 23.82 6.30 7.56
CA ALA A 15 22.82 5.95 8.55
C ALA A 15 22.48 4.49 8.30
N ALA A 16 22.95 3.62 9.20
CA ALA A 16 22.50 2.24 9.20
C ALA A 16 20.99 2.36 9.41
N THR A 17 20.22 2.16 8.34
CA THR A 17 18.79 1.96 8.44
C THR A 17 18.65 0.66 9.20
N ALA A 18 18.59 0.75 10.54
CA ALA A 18 18.20 -0.35 11.38
C ALA A 18 16.92 -0.89 10.78
N SER A 19 16.94 -2.14 10.34
CA SER A 19 15.79 -2.83 9.76
C SER A 19 14.74 -2.94 10.84
N ALA A 20 13.93 -1.91 10.94
CA ALA A 20 12.84 -1.83 11.87
C ALA A 20 11.76 -2.78 11.37
N ALA A 21 11.37 -3.72 12.23
CA ALA A 21 10.35 -4.71 11.88
C ALA A 21 8.98 -4.03 11.86
N ALA A 22 8.34 -3.96 10.70
CA ALA A 22 6.98 -3.44 10.59
C ALA A 22 6.02 -4.28 11.44
N ASN A 23 5.32 -3.63 12.35
CA ASN A 23 4.35 -4.20 13.27
C ASN A 23 2.98 -3.59 12.99
N PHE A 24 2.14 -4.31 12.25
CA PHE A 24 0.78 -3.91 11.94
C PHE A 24 -0.10 -4.02 13.19
N LYS A 25 -0.48 -2.87 13.75
CA LYS A 25 -1.35 -2.78 14.93
C LYS A 25 -2.82 -2.92 14.55
N SER A 26 -3.21 -2.33 13.44
CA SER A 26 -4.53 -2.51 12.84
C SER A 26 -4.49 -2.30 11.33
N SER A 27 -5.32 -3.06 10.63
CA SER A 27 -5.62 -2.86 9.21
C SER A 27 -7.12 -3.04 8.99
N SER A 28 -7.72 -2.17 8.17
CA SER A 28 -9.11 -2.31 7.76
C SER A 28 -9.29 -1.92 6.30
N PHE A 29 -10.23 -2.59 5.64
CA PHE A 29 -10.49 -2.44 4.22
C PHE A 29 -11.98 -2.19 4.04
N SER A 30 -12.33 -1.16 3.27
CA SER A 30 -13.72 -0.84 2.96
C SER A 30 -13.83 -0.30 1.55
N VAL A 31 -15.03 -0.34 0.97
CA VAL A 31 -15.33 0.33 -0.29
C VAL A 31 -16.21 1.53 0.03
N ASN A 32 -15.79 2.73 -0.38
CA ASN A 32 -16.56 3.94 -0.11
C ASN A 32 -17.76 4.09 -1.07
N ASN A 33 -18.60 5.10 -0.87
CA ASN A 33 -19.77 5.37 -1.73
C ASN A 33 -19.42 5.69 -3.20
N GLN A 34 -18.15 5.94 -3.53
CA GLN A 34 -17.67 6.16 -4.89
C GLN A 34 -17.12 4.87 -5.53
N GLY A 35 -17.16 3.73 -4.82
CA GLY A 35 -16.64 2.46 -5.31
C GLY A 35 -15.11 2.32 -5.19
N GLN A 36 -14.44 3.20 -4.43
CA GLN A 36 -12.99 3.17 -4.25
C GLN A 36 -12.61 2.29 -3.05
N LEU A 37 -11.51 1.54 -3.18
CA LEU A 37 -10.94 0.73 -2.11
C LEU A 37 -10.21 1.62 -1.11
N VAL A 38 -10.69 1.68 0.13
CA VAL A 38 -10.06 2.41 1.22
C VAL A 38 -9.34 1.42 2.14
N CYS A 39 -8.01 1.52 2.21
CA CYS A 39 -7.17 0.77 3.13
C CYS A 39 -6.74 1.66 4.30
N SER A 40 -7.25 1.43 5.51
CA SER A 40 -6.78 2.11 6.72
C SER A 40 -5.73 1.26 7.43
N TYR A 41 -4.69 1.91 7.94
CA TYR A 41 -3.54 1.23 8.55
C TYR A 41 -3.03 1.95 9.80
N ASP A 42 -2.47 1.16 10.69
CA ASP A 42 -1.65 1.58 11.81
C ASP A 42 -0.46 0.61 11.90
N VAL A 43 0.73 1.10 11.57
CA VAL A 43 1.95 0.31 11.50
C VAL A 43 2.99 0.97 12.39
N SER A 44 3.55 0.20 13.31
CA SER A 44 4.64 0.61 14.20
C SER A 44 5.92 -0.15 13.87
N GLY A 45 7.03 0.18 14.53
CA GLY A 45 8.31 -0.50 14.28
C GLY A 45 8.90 -0.18 12.91
N LEU A 46 8.60 0.99 12.35
CA LEU A 46 9.20 1.49 11.10
C LEU A 46 10.57 2.14 11.30
N GLY A 47 11.00 2.31 12.56
CA GLY A 47 12.32 2.83 12.89
C GLY A 47 12.43 4.33 12.68
N ASN A 48 13.67 4.83 12.59
CA ASN A 48 13.93 6.25 12.45
C ASN A 48 14.00 6.65 10.97
N VAL A 49 12.86 6.57 10.28
CA VAL A 49 12.67 7.04 8.90
C VAL A 49 11.63 8.15 8.87
N SER A 50 11.73 9.05 7.90
CA SER A 50 10.79 10.16 7.71
C SER A 50 9.54 9.74 6.92
N SER A 51 9.66 8.72 6.06
CA SER A 51 8.53 8.14 5.33
C SER A 51 8.75 6.65 5.05
N THR A 52 7.67 5.95 4.70
CA THR A 52 7.72 4.58 4.17
C THR A 52 6.74 4.43 3.02
N THR A 53 6.92 3.42 2.16
CA THR A 53 6.00 3.16 1.06
C THR A 53 4.80 2.36 1.56
N GLY A 54 3.59 2.94 1.43
CA GLY A 54 2.33 2.23 1.65
C GLY A 54 1.73 1.79 0.33
N THR A 55 1.24 0.55 0.25
CA THR A 55 0.55 0.01 -0.93
C THR A 55 -0.79 -0.58 -0.53
N CYS A 56 -1.86 -0.12 -1.20
CA CYS A 56 -3.22 -0.62 -1.07
C CYS A 56 -3.64 -1.22 -2.41
N SER A 57 -3.88 -2.53 -2.45
CA SER A 57 -4.29 -3.21 -3.68
C SER A 57 -5.41 -4.20 -3.43
N GLY A 58 -6.22 -4.41 -4.46
CA GLY A 58 -7.36 -5.31 -4.42
C GLY A 58 -7.74 -5.83 -5.81
N THR A 59 -8.30 -7.04 -5.83
CA THR A 59 -8.89 -7.64 -7.03
C THR A 59 -10.40 -7.61 -6.88
N ASN A 60 -11.08 -6.98 -7.81
CA ASN A 60 -12.53 -6.80 -7.82
C ASN A 60 -13.13 -7.72 -8.87
N THR A 61 -14.10 -8.55 -8.47
CA THR A 61 -14.79 -9.48 -9.38
C THR A 61 -16.29 -9.19 -9.34
N ALA A 62 -16.85 -8.80 -10.48
CA ALA A 62 -18.28 -8.62 -10.66
C ALA A 62 -18.83 -9.73 -11.58
N VAL A 63 -19.84 -10.45 -11.12
CA VAL A 63 -20.52 -11.48 -11.90
C VAL A 63 -21.88 -10.94 -12.32
N TYR A 64 -22.01 -10.59 -13.60
CA TYR A 64 -23.28 -10.16 -14.18
C TYR A 64 -24.04 -11.37 -14.71
N GLN A 65 -25.34 -11.40 -14.47
CA GLN A 65 -26.25 -12.37 -15.06
C GLN A 65 -27.48 -11.66 -15.61
N CYS A 66 -27.80 -11.91 -16.87
CA CYS A 66 -29.07 -11.43 -17.44
C CYS A 66 -30.23 -12.18 -16.78
N ILE A 67 -31.23 -11.47 -16.27
CA ILE A 67 -32.49 -12.07 -15.79
C ILE A 67 -33.56 -11.82 -16.85
N ASN A 68 -34.32 -12.84 -17.23
CA ASN A 68 -35.44 -12.65 -18.16
C ASN A 68 -36.65 -12.02 -17.46
N ASN A 69 -37.57 -11.43 -18.22
CA ASN A 69 -38.73 -10.69 -17.69
C ASN A 69 -39.72 -11.52 -16.84
N GLY A 70 -39.50 -12.83 -16.73
CA GLY A 70 -40.27 -13.76 -15.91
C GLY A 70 -39.58 -14.20 -14.62
N GLY A 71 -38.48 -13.52 -14.22
CA GLY A 71 -37.75 -13.82 -12.98
C GLY A 71 -36.96 -15.13 -13.01
N LYS A 72 -36.83 -15.78 -14.17
CA LYS A 72 -36.01 -16.98 -14.34
C LYS A 72 -34.62 -16.60 -14.85
N ASN A 73 -33.59 -17.20 -14.28
CA ASN A 73 -32.25 -17.10 -14.81
C ASN A 73 -32.17 -17.91 -16.14
N PRO A 74 -31.83 -17.28 -17.28
CA PRO A 74 -31.40 -17.98 -18.47
C PRO A 74 -30.14 -18.81 -18.16
N ALA A 75 -29.89 -19.85 -18.97
CA ALA A 75 -28.78 -20.78 -18.79
C ALA A 75 -27.42 -20.08 -18.56
N ALA A 76 -26.48 -20.80 -17.92
CA ALA A 76 -25.17 -20.31 -17.47
C ALA A 76 -24.33 -19.54 -18.52
N GLY A 77 -24.63 -19.70 -19.82
CA GLY A 77 -23.96 -19.01 -20.93
C GLY A 77 -24.15 -17.49 -20.98
N ASN A 78 -25.14 -16.91 -20.29
CA ASN A 78 -25.34 -15.46 -20.23
C ASN A 78 -24.74 -14.81 -18.96
N LYS A 79 -23.78 -15.47 -18.31
CA LYS A 79 -23.01 -14.87 -17.21
C LYS A 79 -21.76 -14.21 -17.75
N THR A 80 -21.57 -12.94 -17.41
CA THR A 80 -20.34 -12.20 -17.73
C THR A 80 -19.62 -11.90 -16.44
N THR A 81 -18.44 -12.51 -16.25
CA THR A 81 -17.54 -12.14 -15.16
C THR A 81 -16.63 -11.03 -15.64
N VAL A 82 -16.63 -9.90 -14.94
CA VAL A 82 -15.71 -8.80 -15.15
C VAL A 82 -14.79 -8.76 -13.93
N THR A 83 -13.49 -8.88 -14.18
CA THR A 83 -12.46 -8.77 -13.14
C THR A 83 -11.63 -7.53 -13.40
N GLY A 84 -11.30 -6.78 -12.35
CA GLY A 84 -10.42 -5.63 -12.41
C GLY A 84 -9.48 -5.60 -11.22
N ASN A 85 -8.29 -5.05 -11.40
CA ASN A 85 -7.31 -4.85 -10.34
C ASN A 85 -7.21 -3.37 -10.02
N THR A 86 -7.11 -3.04 -8.74
CA THR A 86 -6.88 -1.68 -8.25
C THR A 86 -5.63 -1.69 -7.38
N SER A 87 -4.79 -0.67 -7.51
CA SER A 87 -3.58 -0.53 -6.71
C SER A 87 -3.20 0.94 -6.60
N THR A 88 -3.08 1.43 -5.37
CA THR A 88 -2.53 2.74 -5.03
C THR A 88 -1.26 2.55 -4.23
N SER A 89 -0.21 3.30 -4.55
CA SER A 89 1.04 3.32 -3.77
C SER A 89 1.47 4.76 -3.53
N GLU A 90 1.72 5.10 -2.27
CA GLU A 90 2.09 6.46 -1.86
C GLU A 90 3.16 6.42 -0.76
N GLN A 91 3.90 7.52 -0.62
CA GLN A 91 4.79 7.73 0.51
C GLN A 91 3.98 8.18 1.72
N VAL A 92 3.96 7.36 2.76
CA VAL A 92 3.26 7.66 4.00
C VAL A 92 4.24 8.23 5.02
N PRO A 93 3.90 9.33 5.70
CA PRO A 93 4.77 9.93 6.70
C PRO A 93 4.91 9.01 7.91
N VAL A 94 6.12 8.98 8.47
CA VAL A 94 6.44 8.19 9.66
C VAL A 94 6.76 9.15 10.80
N HIS A 95 6.06 8.99 11.91
CA HIS A 95 6.26 9.76 13.13
C HIS A 95 6.61 8.82 14.27
N ASN A 96 7.80 8.98 14.85
CA ASN A 96 8.29 8.15 15.95
C ASN A 96 8.24 6.64 15.64
N GLY A 97 8.61 6.25 14.41
CA GLY A 97 8.59 4.85 13.96
C GLY A 97 7.19 4.26 13.78
N ARG A 98 6.17 5.11 13.65
CA ARG A 98 4.78 4.72 13.40
C ARG A 98 4.17 5.49 12.24
N ALA A 99 3.41 4.81 11.40
CA ALA A 99 2.60 5.38 10.33
C ALA A 99 1.13 5.03 10.56
N MET A 100 0.26 6.03 10.48
CA MET A 100 -1.18 5.87 10.58
C MET A 100 -1.86 6.65 9.46
N GLY A 101 -2.92 6.10 8.90
CA GLY A 101 -3.70 6.81 7.88
C GLY A 101 -4.54 5.87 7.04
N SER A 102 -4.91 6.36 5.86
CA SER A 102 -5.65 5.60 4.85
C SER A 102 -5.15 5.90 3.45
N LEU A 103 -5.12 4.87 2.60
CA LEU A 103 -4.89 4.96 1.16
C LEU A 103 -6.21 4.71 0.43
N THR A 104 -6.45 5.37 -0.71
CA THR A 104 -7.68 5.22 -1.53
C THR A 104 -7.35 5.10 -3.01
#